data_AF-A0A7G2IYA1-F1
#
_entry.id   AF-A0A7G2IYA1-F1
#
_cell.length_a   1.000
_cell.length_b   1.000
_cell.length_c   1.000
_cell.angle_alpha   90.00
_cell.angle_beta   90.00
_cell.angle_gamma   90.00
#
_symmetry.space_group_name_H-M   'P 1'
#
loop_
_entity.id
_entity.type
_entity.pdbx_description
1 polymer ?
#
loop_
_entity_poly.entity_id
_entity_poly.type
_entity_poly.pdbx_seq_one_letter_code
_entity_poly.pdbx_strand_id
1 'polypeptide(L)'
;MSKKAPDEPQPVKMPENNSVVEATWNDVQLEDSLGMEVGYRLIPMVDFQQDGELLGRIRSIRKKFAQDMGFLPPVVHIRDNMDLQPARYRILMKGVEIGSGDAYPGRWLAINPGTAAGSLPGEKTVDPAFGLDAIWIESALKEQAQIQGFTVVEASTVVATHLNHLIGQFAAELFGRQEAQQLLDRVSQEMPKLTEDLVPGVVTLTTLHKVLQNLLDEKVPIRDMRTILETLAEHAPLQNDPHELTAVVRVALGRAITQQWFPGNEEVQVIGLDTPLERLLLQALQGGGGLEPGLADRLLAQTQEALSRQEMLGAPPVLLVNHALRPLLARFLRRSIPQLVVLSNMELSDNRHIRMTATIGGK
;
A
#
# COMPACT_ATOMS: atom_id res chain seq x y z
N MET A 1 -81.03 51.90 18.33
CA MET A 1 -81.25 50.99 19.48
C MET A 1 -80.69 49.64 19.05
N SER A 2 -79.77 48.93 19.70
CA SER A 2 -79.14 49.03 21.02
C SER A 2 -77.72 48.45 20.94
N LYS A 3 -76.85 48.94 21.83
CA LYS A 3 -75.46 48.53 22.05
C LYS A 3 -75.35 47.01 22.34
N LYS A 4 -74.30 46.37 21.81
CA LYS A 4 -73.75 45.09 22.32
C LYS A 4 -72.28 45.34 22.67
N ALA A 5 -71.89 44.94 23.88
CA ALA A 5 -70.59 45.20 24.49
C ALA A 5 -69.44 44.41 23.80
N PRO A 6 -68.17 44.84 23.92
CA PRO A 6 -67.04 44.23 23.23
C PRO A 6 -66.56 42.96 23.93
N ASP A 7 -66.25 41.93 23.14
CA ASP A 7 -65.58 40.69 23.55
C ASP A 7 -64.07 40.96 23.78
N GLU A 8 -63.51 40.44 24.87
CA GLU A 8 -62.08 40.57 25.20
C GLU A 8 -61.21 39.77 24.20
N PRO A 9 -60.09 40.32 23.72
CA PRO A 9 -59.20 39.60 22.81
C PRO A 9 -58.45 38.47 23.52
N GLN A 10 -58.62 37.25 23.02
CA GLN A 10 -57.85 36.08 23.45
C GLN A 10 -56.35 36.28 23.14
N PRO A 11 -55.44 35.88 24.05
CA PRO A 11 -54.01 36.02 23.82
C PRO A 11 -53.56 35.09 22.69
N VAL A 12 -52.97 35.69 21.66
CA VAL A 12 -52.30 34.99 20.55
C VAL A 12 -51.11 34.23 21.13
N LYS A 13 -51.19 32.89 21.16
CA LYS A 13 -50.01 32.05 21.38
C LYS A 13 -49.06 32.23 20.20
N MET A 14 -47.94 32.91 20.45
CA MET A 14 -46.82 32.91 19.51
C MET A 14 -46.30 31.48 19.33
N PRO A 15 -45.98 31.04 18.11
CA PRO A 15 -45.31 29.77 17.92
C PRO A 15 -43.90 29.85 18.50
N GLU A 16 -43.63 29.09 19.56
CA GLU A 16 -42.27 28.82 20.01
C GLU A 16 -41.57 28.01 18.93
N ASN A 17 -40.77 28.69 18.11
CA ASN A 17 -39.87 28.05 17.16
C ASN A 17 -38.43 28.41 17.55
N ASN A 18 -37.76 27.47 18.22
CA ASN A 18 -36.32 27.21 18.14
C ASN A 18 -35.96 26.12 19.17
N SER A 19 -36.31 24.87 18.89
CA SER A 19 -35.55 23.76 19.46
C SER A 19 -34.20 23.74 18.77
N VAL A 20 -33.17 24.27 19.44
CA VAL A 20 -31.78 24.00 19.07
C VAL A 20 -31.62 22.49 19.08
N VAL A 21 -31.40 21.89 17.91
CA VAL A 21 -31.10 20.45 17.82
C VAL A 21 -29.72 20.29 18.45
N GLU A 22 -29.69 19.82 19.69
CA GLU A 22 -28.43 19.51 20.39
C GLU A 22 -27.79 18.29 19.73
N ALA A 23 -26.45 18.32 19.64
CA ALA A 23 -25.68 17.21 19.10
C ALA A 23 -25.91 15.94 19.92
N THR A 24 -26.08 14.82 19.23
CA THR A 24 -26.35 13.49 19.75
C THR A 24 -25.24 12.52 19.36
N TRP A 25 -25.20 11.35 19.99
CA TRP A 25 -24.30 10.27 19.56
C TRP A 25 -24.52 9.81 18.12
N ASN A 26 -25.68 10.12 17.51
CA ASN A 26 -25.96 9.82 16.10
C ASN A 26 -25.25 10.79 15.14
N ASP A 27 -24.76 11.94 15.63
CA ASP A 27 -23.97 12.89 14.85
C ASP A 27 -22.49 12.48 14.77
N VAL A 28 -22.08 11.44 15.51
CA VAL A 28 -20.75 10.85 15.40
C VAL A 28 -20.68 10.06 14.10
N GLN A 29 -20.07 10.67 13.08
CA GLN A 29 -19.79 10.00 11.82
C GLN A 29 -18.52 9.14 11.96
N LEU A 30 -18.65 7.86 11.61
CA LEU A 30 -17.50 6.98 11.50
C LEU A 30 -16.78 7.26 10.19
N GLU A 31 -15.45 7.23 10.25
CA GLU A 31 -14.61 7.43 9.09
C GLU A 31 -14.63 6.21 8.16
N ASP A 32 -14.62 6.48 6.87
CA ASP A 32 -14.46 5.44 5.86
C ASP A 32 -13.04 4.84 5.93
N SER A 33 -12.93 3.51 5.84
CA SER A 33 -11.62 2.83 5.84
C SER A 33 -10.72 3.34 4.71
N LEU A 34 -11.29 3.57 3.53
CA LEU A 34 -10.63 4.13 2.36
C LEU A 34 -11.61 5.04 1.61
N GLY A 35 -11.22 6.28 1.37
CA GLY A 35 -12.02 7.32 0.74
C GLY A 35 -11.27 8.06 -0.35
N MET A 36 -12.03 8.71 -1.24
CA MET A 36 -11.51 9.62 -2.25
C MET A 36 -12.42 10.84 -2.36
N GLU A 37 -11.83 12.02 -2.19
CA GLU A 37 -12.51 13.28 -2.42
C GLU A 37 -12.10 13.84 -3.78
N VAL A 38 -13.06 14.39 -4.53
CA VAL A 38 -12.80 14.91 -5.86
C VAL A 38 -13.35 16.32 -6.05
N GLY A 39 -12.58 17.19 -6.71
CA GLY A 39 -13.06 18.49 -7.18
C GLY A 39 -14.08 18.34 -8.32
N TYR A 40 -14.89 19.38 -8.54
CA TYR A 40 -16.07 19.27 -9.41
C TYR A 40 -15.76 18.92 -10.88
N ARG A 41 -14.56 19.20 -11.43
CA ARG A 41 -14.21 18.81 -12.81
C ARG A 41 -13.96 17.31 -12.94
N LEU A 42 -13.71 16.61 -11.85
CA LEU A 42 -13.45 15.17 -11.84
C LEU A 42 -14.74 14.34 -11.67
N ILE A 43 -15.87 14.97 -11.30
CA ILE A 43 -17.16 14.30 -11.10
C ILE A 43 -17.54 13.40 -12.30
N PRO A 44 -17.43 13.84 -13.57
CA PRO A 44 -17.78 12.96 -14.70
C PRO A 44 -16.99 11.65 -14.74
N MET A 45 -15.75 11.63 -14.23
CA MET A 45 -14.92 10.43 -14.21
C MET A 45 -15.36 9.41 -13.15
N VAL A 46 -16.11 9.86 -12.14
CA VAL A 46 -16.59 9.04 -11.01
C VAL A 46 -18.11 8.88 -10.97
N ASP A 47 -18.82 9.45 -11.94
CA ASP A 47 -20.26 9.33 -12.06
C ASP A 47 -20.64 8.07 -12.87
N PHE A 48 -21.45 7.20 -12.26
CA PHE A 48 -21.96 5.98 -12.89
C PHE A 48 -22.83 6.27 -14.12
N GLN A 49 -23.45 7.45 -14.21
CA GLN A 49 -24.31 7.85 -15.32
C GLN A 49 -23.54 8.45 -16.50
N GLN A 50 -22.27 8.84 -16.31
CA GLN A 50 -21.46 9.56 -17.30
C GLN A 50 -20.20 8.77 -17.68
N ASP A 51 -20.37 7.49 -18.02
CA ASP A 51 -19.30 6.54 -18.42
C ASP A 51 -18.35 6.11 -17.27
N GLY A 52 -18.15 6.97 -16.25
CA GLY A 52 -17.63 6.57 -14.94
C GLY A 52 -16.31 5.82 -15.00
N GLU A 53 -15.41 6.23 -15.89
CA GLU A 53 -14.23 5.46 -16.27
C GLU A 53 -13.35 5.06 -15.06
N LEU A 54 -13.23 5.97 -14.08
CA LEU A 54 -12.46 5.72 -12.86
C LEU A 54 -13.09 4.62 -12.00
N LEU A 55 -14.42 4.51 -11.95
CA LEU A 55 -15.12 3.44 -11.21
C LEU A 55 -14.77 2.05 -11.76
N GLY A 56 -14.70 1.92 -13.09
CA GLY A 56 -14.26 0.70 -13.77
C GLY A 56 -12.83 0.31 -13.40
N ARG A 57 -11.93 1.30 -13.37
CA ARG A 57 -10.52 1.12 -13.00
C ARG A 57 -10.36 0.74 -11.53
N ILE A 58 -11.08 1.38 -10.61
CA ILE A 58 -11.07 1.05 -9.16
C ILE A 58 -11.52 -0.40 -8.93
N ARG A 59 -12.59 -0.85 -9.61
CA ARG A 59 -13.04 -2.25 -9.52
C ARG A 59 -11.96 -3.23 -9.99
N SER A 60 -11.32 -2.93 -11.12
CA SER A 60 -10.23 -3.74 -11.68
C SER A 60 -9.02 -3.80 -10.75
N ILE A 61 -8.64 -2.66 -10.14
CA ILE A 61 -7.57 -2.57 -9.14
C ILE A 61 -7.86 -3.49 -7.96
N ARG A 62 -9.04 -3.36 -7.33
CA ARG A 62 -9.40 -4.18 -6.17
C ARG A 62 -9.42 -5.67 -6.50
N LYS A 63 -9.95 -6.04 -7.68
CA LYS A 63 -9.97 -7.44 -8.15
C LYS A 63 -8.57 -7.98 -8.35
N LYS A 64 -7.71 -7.24 -9.06
CA LYS A 64 -6.32 -7.62 -9.30
C LYS A 64 -5.54 -7.72 -8.00
N PHE A 65 -5.71 -6.75 -7.10
CA PHE A 65 -5.06 -6.76 -5.79
C PHE A 65 -5.45 -7.98 -4.96
N ALA A 66 -6.74 -8.37 -4.96
CA ALA A 66 -7.18 -9.60 -4.32
C ALA A 66 -6.52 -10.86 -4.92
N GLN A 67 -6.38 -10.89 -6.25
CA GLN A 67 -5.73 -11.99 -6.97
C GLN A 67 -4.21 -12.03 -6.79
N ASP A 68 -3.56 -10.89 -6.55
CA ASP A 68 -2.10 -10.75 -6.45
C ASP A 68 -1.60 -10.84 -5.01
N MET A 69 -2.31 -10.23 -4.05
CA MET A 69 -1.91 -10.12 -2.64
C MET A 69 -2.70 -11.03 -1.70
N GLY A 70 -3.89 -11.51 -2.07
CA GLY A 70 -4.64 -12.50 -1.29
C GLY A 70 -5.65 -11.97 -0.28
N PHE A 71 -5.92 -10.67 -0.29
CA PHE A 71 -7.09 -10.11 0.40
C PHE A 71 -7.77 -9.03 -0.45
N LEU A 72 -9.06 -8.83 -0.23
CA LEU A 72 -9.84 -7.82 -0.92
C LEU A 72 -9.73 -6.48 -0.17
N PRO A 73 -9.15 -5.42 -0.77
CA PRO A 73 -9.11 -4.11 -0.12
C PRO A 73 -10.53 -3.57 0.12
N PRO A 74 -10.71 -2.69 1.13
CA PRO A 74 -11.99 -2.05 1.38
C PRO A 74 -12.51 -1.31 0.15
N VAL A 75 -13.82 -1.07 0.12
CA VAL A 75 -14.43 -0.23 -0.92
C VAL A 75 -13.91 1.20 -0.80
N VAL A 76 -13.76 1.89 -1.92
CA VAL A 76 -13.35 3.30 -1.95
C VAL A 76 -14.62 4.15 -1.99
N HIS A 77 -14.88 4.88 -0.91
CA HIS A 77 -16.01 5.83 -0.88
C HIS A 77 -15.61 7.12 -1.57
N ILE A 78 -16.30 7.45 -2.66
CA ILE A 78 -16.01 8.64 -3.45
C ILE A 78 -17.02 9.72 -3.09
N ARG A 79 -16.54 10.92 -2.77
CA ARG A 79 -17.37 12.09 -2.45
C ARG A 79 -16.87 13.32 -3.22
N ASP A 80 -17.79 14.16 -3.67
CA ASP A 80 -17.42 15.49 -4.14
C ASP A 80 -17.02 16.37 -2.96
N ASN A 81 -16.02 17.23 -3.17
CA ASN A 81 -15.62 18.22 -2.19
C ASN A 81 -15.45 19.57 -2.90
N MET A 82 -16.40 20.47 -2.66
CA MET A 82 -16.48 21.79 -3.29
C MET A 82 -15.38 22.75 -2.80
N ASP A 83 -14.72 22.44 -1.69
CA ASP A 83 -13.59 23.22 -1.17
C ASP A 83 -12.27 22.86 -1.89
N LEU A 84 -12.23 21.74 -2.63
CA LEU A 84 -11.07 21.37 -3.43
C LEU A 84 -10.97 22.20 -4.71
N GLN A 85 -9.73 22.37 -5.18
CA GLN A 85 -9.49 22.92 -6.51
C GLN A 85 -10.20 22.07 -7.58
N PRO A 86 -10.66 22.68 -8.68
CA PRO A 86 -11.54 22.03 -9.65
C PRO A 86 -11.08 20.65 -10.15
N ALA A 87 -9.77 20.50 -10.37
CA ALA A 87 -9.10 19.33 -10.95
C ALA A 87 -8.31 18.51 -9.91
N ARG A 88 -8.45 18.82 -8.62
CA ARG A 88 -7.72 18.17 -7.53
C ARG A 88 -8.51 16.97 -7.00
N TYR A 89 -7.80 15.94 -6.57
CA TYR A 89 -8.35 14.86 -5.77
C TYR A 89 -7.50 14.62 -4.52
N ARG A 90 -8.10 13.99 -3.51
CA ARG A 90 -7.45 13.51 -2.28
C ARG A 90 -7.86 12.06 -2.04
N ILE A 91 -6.94 11.28 -1.49
CA ILE A 91 -7.16 9.89 -1.09
C ILE A 91 -6.96 9.82 0.42
N LEU A 92 -7.95 9.27 1.11
CA LEU A 92 -8.03 9.26 2.56
C LEU A 92 -8.06 7.84 3.08
N MET A 93 -7.39 7.58 4.19
CA MET A 93 -7.52 6.35 4.96
C MET A 93 -7.94 6.71 6.37
N LYS A 94 -9.13 6.25 6.79
CA LYS A 94 -9.70 6.55 8.13
C LYS A 94 -9.74 8.07 8.41
N GLY A 95 -10.19 8.84 7.41
CA GLY A 95 -10.28 10.30 7.47
C GLY A 95 -8.96 11.07 7.30
N VAL A 96 -7.81 10.38 7.29
CA VAL A 96 -6.49 11.01 7.15
C VAL A 96 -6.04 10.99 5.68
N GLU A 97 -5.65 12.14 5.16
CA GLU A 97 -5.08 12.23 3.81
C GLU A 97 -3.77 11.47 3.72
N ILE A 98 -3.72 10.50 2.80
CA ILE A 98 -2.53 9.68 2.50
C ILE A 98 -1.93 9.98 1.12
N GLY A 99 -2.64 10.74 0.29
CA GLY A 99 -2.14 11.21 -0.99
C GLY A 99 -3.10 12.17 -1.67
N SER A 100 -2.57 13.04 -2.52
CA SER A 100 -3.35 13.94 -3.36
C SER A 100 -2.63 14.26 -4.66
N GLY A 101 -3.37 14.81 -5.61
CA GLY A 101 -2.81 15.18 -6.91
C GLY A 101 -3.84 15.86 -7.79
N ASP A 102 -3.37 16.29 -8.96
CA ASP A 102 -4.21 16.94 -9.96
C ASP A 102 -4.41 16.00 -11.15
N ALA A 103 -5.61 16.02 -11.71
CA ALA A 103 -5.96 15.27 -12.90
C ALA A 103 -6.82 16.17 -13.80
N TYR A 104 -6.43 16.32 -15.06
CA TYR A 104 -7.13 17.21 -15.98
C TYR A 104 -7.88 16.40 -17.05
N PRO A 105 -9.21 16.20 -16.91
CA PRO A 105 -10.01 15.56 -17.96
C PRO A 105 -9.82 16.27 -19.30
N GLY A 106 -9.65 15.49 -20.37
CA GLY A 106 -9.37 16.00 -21.73
C GLY A 106 -7.89 16.24 -22.03
N ARG A 107 -6.99 16.10 -21.05
CA ARG A 107 -5.53 16.12 -21.23
C ARG A 107 -4.91 14.76 -20.94
N TRP A 108 -3.65 14.63 -21.34
CA TRP A 108 -2.84 13.44 -21.12
C TRP A 108 -1.61 13.79 -20.30
N LEU A 109 -1.18 12.89 -19.42
CA LEU A 109 0.07 13.04 -18.68
C LEU A 109 1.18 12.30 -19.44
N ALA A 110 2.16 13.04 -19.94
CA ALA A 110 3.37 12.49 -20.55
C ALA A 110 4.47 12.36 -19.48
N ILE A 111 4.76 11.12 -19.08
CA ILE A 111 5.71 10.78 -18.02
C ILE A 111 7.06 10.43 -18.65
N ASN A 112 8.14 11.03 -18.16
CA ASN A 112 9.49 10.70 -18.59
C ASN A 112 10.04 9.53 -17.74
N PRO A 113 10.24 8.33 -18.31
CA PRO A 113 10.81 7.19 -17.56
C PRO A 113 12.34 7.28 -17.39
N GLY A 114 12.95 8.43 -17.70
CA GLY A 114 14.40 8.67 -17.67
C GLY A 114 15.08 8.58 -19.05
N THR A 115 14.37 8.08 -20.06
CA THR A 115 14.89 7.89 -21.43
C THR A 115 14.26 8.81 -22.47
N ALA A 116 13.25 9.62 -22.08
CA ALA A 116 12.58 10.49 -23.02
C ALA A 116 13.49 11.66 -23.45
N ALA A 117 13.38 12.05 -24.72
CA ALA A 117 14.20 13.09 -25.32
C ALA A 117 13.39 14.35 -25.63
N GLY A 118 13.96 15.52 -25.33
CA GLY A 118 13.34 16.81 -25.60
C GLY A 118 12.36 17.27 -24.52
N SER A 119 11.47 18.18 -24.88
CA SER A 119 10.44 18.72 -23.98
C SER A 119 9.17 19.00 -24.77
N LEU A 120 8.03 18.88 -24.10
CA LEU A 120 6.71 19.12 -24.66
C LEU A 120 6.12 20.41 -24.07
N PRO A 121 5.36 21.20 -24.84
CA PRO A 121 4.62 22.31 -24.29
C PRO A 121 3.47 21.78 -23.41
N GLY A 122 3.33 22.33 -22.21
CA GLY A 122 2.33 21.88 -21.26
C GLY A 122 2.65 22.29 -19.83
N GLU A 123 1.79 21.90 -18.91
CA GLU A 123 1.98 22.13 -17.47
C GLU A 123 2.89 21.05 -16.90
N LYS A 124 4.10 21.43 -16.50
CA LYS A 124 5.07 20.52 -15.88
C LYS A 124 4.60 20.12 -14.49
N THR A 125 4.76 18.85 -14.16
CA THR A 125 4.34 18.26 -12.89
C THR A 125 5.19 17.02 -12.60
N VAL A 126 4.80 16.26 -11.58
CA VAL A 126 5.42 15.00 -11.18
C VAL A 126 4.33 13.93 -11.17
N ASP A 127 4.66 12.73 -11.69
CA ASP A 127 3.79 11.57 -11.57
C ASP A 127 3.58 11.20 -10.09
N PRO A 128 2.33 11.10 -9.61
CA PRO A 128 2.06 10.92 -8.20
C PRO A 128 2.37 9.51 -7.65
N ALA A 129 2.57 8.50 -8.53
CA ALA A 129 2.83 7.14 -8.09
C ALA A 129 4.33 6.84 -7.95
N PHE A 130 5.17 7.43 -8.81
CA PHE A 130 6.59 7.11 -8.89
C PHE A 130 7.51 8.31 -8.72
N GLY A 131 6.98 9.54 -8.66
CA GLY A 131 7.79 10.73 -8.49
C GLY A 131 8.57 11.14 -9.74
N LEU A 132 8.18 10.65 -10.92
CA LEU A 132 8.86 10.91 -12.19
C LEU A 132 8.44 12.26 -12.79
N ASP A 133 9.37 12.94 -13.46
CA ASP A 133 9.08 14.17 -14.19
C ASP A 133 8.01 13.92 -15.26
N ALA A 134 6.98 14.76 -15.28
CA ALA A 134 5.86 14.62 -16.19
C ALA A 134 5.32 15.96 -16.69
N ILE A 135 4.54 15.92 -17.77
CA ILE A 135 3.95 17.12 -18.39
C ILE A 135 2.51 16.81 -18.80
N TRP A 136 1.57 17.66 -18.38
CA TRP A 136 0.21 17.63 -18.91
C TRP A 136 0.18 18.25 -20.30
N ILE A 137 -0.16 17.43 -21.29
CA ILE A 137 -0.17 17.78 -22.71
C ILE A 137 -1.59 17.71 -23.28
N GLU A 138 -1.81 18.52 -24.33
CA GLU A 138 -3.02 18.45 -25.14
C GLU A 138 -3.06 17.17 -25.98
N SER A 139 -4.26 16.69 -26.31
CA SER A 139 -4.43 15.40 -27.03
C SER A 139 -3.70 15.35 -28.38
N ALA A 140 -3.51 16.50 -29.04
CA ALA A 140 -2.80 16.60 -30.31
C ALA A 140 -1.30 16.24 -30.21
N LEU A 141 -0.71 16.30 -29.02
CA LEU A 141 0.72 16.04 -28.79
C LEU A 141 1.00 14.60 -28.38
N LYS A 142 -0.03 13.75 -28.23
CA LYS A 142 0.10 12.37 -27.75
C LYS A 142 1.10 11.55 -28.58
N GLU A 143 0.92 11.53 -29.90
CA GLU A 143 1.78 10.76 -30.80
C GLU A 143 3.21 11.29 -30.81
N GLN A 144 3.38 12.62 -30.80
CA GLN A 144 4.70 13.25 -30.70
C GLN A 144 5.42 12.87 -29.40
N ALA A 145 4.72 12.90 -28.27
CA ALA A 145 5.26 12.54 -26.97
C ALA A 145 5.71 11.08 -26.93
N GLN A 146 4.92 10.16 -27.52
CA GLN A 146 5.29 8.75 -27.63
C GLN A 146 6.54 8.54 -28.50
N ILE A 147 6.66 9.25 -29.62
CA ILE A 147 7.86 9.22 -30.48
C ILE A 147 9.10 9.72 -29.72
N GLN A 148 8.92 10.70 -28.84
CA GLN A 148 9.98 11.22 -27.97
C GLN A 148 10.32 10.31 -26.77
N GLY A 149 9.64 9.17 -26.63
CA GLY A 149 9.91 8.19 -25.57
C GLY A 149 9.15 8.44 -24.25
N PHE A 150 8.18 9.36 -24.22
CA PHE A 150 7.32 9.55 -23.05
C PHE A 150 6.27 8.43 -22.95
N THR A 151 5.99 8.00 -21.72
CA THR A 151 4.81 7.18 -21.43
C THR A 151 3.60 8.10 -21.29
N VAL A 152 2.62 7.97 -22.18
CA VAL A 152 1.47 8.88 -22.22
C VAL A 152 0.22 8.19 -21.68
N VAL A 153 -0.38 8.75 -20.62
CA VAL A 153 -1.54 8.18 -19.92
C VAL A 153 -2.68 9.20 -19.76
N GLU A 154 -3.91 8.71 -19.70
CA GLU A 154 -5.11 9.53 -19.51
C GLU A 154 -5.29 9.94 -18.04
N ALA A 155 -6.04 11.01 -17.79
CA ALA A 155 -6.29 11.52 -16.44
C ALA A 155 -6.88 10.48 -15.47
N SER A 156 -7.83 9.66 -15.93
CA SER A 156 -8.40 8.56 -15.13
C SER A 156 -7.36 7.52 -14.75
N THR A 157 -6.41 7.25 -15.65
CA THR A 157 -5.31 6.31 -15.42
C THR A 157 -4.30 6.85 -14.41
N VAL A 158 -4.05 8.17 -14.39
CA VAL A 158 -3.19 8.81 -13.38
C VAL A 158 -3.76 8.60 -11.97
N VAL A 159 -5.03 8.96 -11.76
CA VAL A 159 -5.70 8.79 -10.45
C VAL A 159 -5.75 7.31 -10.04
N ALA A 160 -6.08 6.43 -10.99
CA ALA A 160 -6.16 4.99 -10.73
C ALA A 160 -4.78 4.39 -10.35
N THR A 161 -3.71 4.79 -11.04
CA THR A 161 -2.34 4.32 -10.75
C THR A 161 -1.89 4.80 -9.38
N HIS A 162 -2.16 6.06 -9.04
CA HIS A 162 -1.84 6.60 -7.72
C HIS A 162 -2.61 5.87 -6.61
N LEU A 163 -3.91 5.66 -6.77
CA LEU A 163 -4.70 4.89 -5.81
C LEU A 163 -4.17 3.45 -5.65
N ASN A 164 -3.86 2.78 -6.76
CA ASN A 164 -3.28 1.43 -6.70
C ASN A 164 -1.94 1.40 -5.97
N HIS A 165 -1.09 2.41 -6.19
CA HIS A 165 0.17 2.57 -5.47
C HIS A 165 -0.06 2.69 -3.96
N LEU A 166 -0.97 3.57 -3.54
CA LEU A 166 -1.29 3.78 -2.12
C LEU A 166 -1.93 2.54 -1.47
N ILE A 167 -2.82 1.81 -2.17
CA ILE A 167 -3.37 0.55 -1.67
C ILE A 167 -2.26 -0.47 -1.40
N GLY A 168 -1.26 -0.54 -2.27
CA GLY A 168 -0.09 -1.40 -2.07
C GLY A 168 0.83 -0.91 -0.95
N GLN A 169 1.02 0.40 -0.81
CA GLN A 169 1.85 1.00 0.22
C GLN A 169 1.25 0.80 1.62
N PHE A 170 -0.06 0.96 1.76
CA PHE A 170 -0.79 0.85 3.03
C PHE A 170 -1.53 -0.48 3.19
N ALA A 171 -1.07 -1.54 2.50
CA ALA A 171 -1.74 -2.83 2.48
C ALA A 171 -1.90 -3.43 3.90
N ALA A 172 -0.89 -3.25 4.76
CA ALA A 172 -0.89 -3.72 6.13
C ALA A 172 -1.88 -2.94 7.03
N GLU A 173 -2.05 -1.64 6.79
CA GLU A 173 -2.94 -0.76 7.56
C GLU A 173 -4.41 -0.85 7.11
N LEU A 174 -4.62 -1.16 5.82
CA LEU A 174 -5.91 -1.49 5.23
C LEU A 174 -6.38 -2.89 5.59
N PHE A 175 -5.47 -3.80 5.95
CA PHE A 175 -5.78 -5.12 6.46
C PHE A 175 -6.04 -5.07 7.97
N GLY A 176 -7.26 -4.70 8.35
CA GLY A 176 -7.69 -4.63 9.74
C GLY A 176 -8.13 -5.97 10.31
N ARG A 177 -8.60 -5.94 11.57
CA ARG A 177 -9.18 -7.11 12.23
C ARG A 177 -10.44 -7.62 11.50
N GLN A 178 -11.20 -6.70 10.90
CA GLN A 178 -12.39 -7.03 10.12
C GLN A 178 -12.01 -7.85 8.88
N GLU A 179 -11.02 -7.39 8.11
CA GLU A 179 -10.54 -8.09 6.91
C GLU A 179 -9.92 -9.44 7.28
N ALA A 180 -9.18 -9.52 8.39
CA ALA A 180 -8.63 -10.77 8.89
C ALA A 180 -9.72 -11.80 9.26
N GLN A 181 -10.79 -11.37 9.92
CA GLN A 181 -11.94 -12.24 10.22
C GLN A 181 -12.63 -12.70 8.93
N GLN A 182 -12.92 -11.78 8.01
CA GLN A 182 -13.57 -12.10 6.74
C GLN A 182 -12.74 -13.09 5.89
N LEU A 183 -11.42 -12.92 5.88
CA LEU A 183 -10.51 -13.85 5.21
C LEU A 183 -10.52 -15.23 5.89
N LEU A 184 -10.45 -15.28 7.22
CA LEU A 184 -10.53 -16.52 7.97
C LEU A 184 -11.86 -17.26 7.71
N ASP A 185 -12.98 -16.54 7.72
CA ASP A 185 -14.31 -17.11 7.43
C ASP A 185 -14.36 -17.70 6.01
N ARG A 186 -13.80 -17.00 5.02
CA ARG A 186 -13.73 -17.47 3.62
C ARG A 186 -12.86 -18.72 3.49
N VAL A 187 -11.72 -18.76 4.16
CA VAL A 187 -10.81 -19.92 4.15
C VAL A 187 -11.42 -21.11 4.90
N SER A 188 -12.17 -20.85 5.97
CA SER A 188 -12.86 -21.89 6.76
C SER A 188 -13.90 -22.66 5.94
N GLN A 189 -14.48 -22.04 4.91
CA GLN A 189 -15.38 -22.74 3.98
C GLN A 189 -14.64 -23.78 3.12
N GLU A 190 -13.35 -23.58 2.84
CA GLU A 190 -12.54 -24.47 1.99
C GLU A 190 -11.73 -25.47 2.83
N MET A 191 -11.29 -25.08 4.03
CA MET A 191 -10.42 -25.86 4.91
C MET A 191 -10.92 -25.83 6.37
N PRO A 192 -12.14 -26.34 6.65
CA PRO A 192 -12.78 -26.20 7.96
C PRO A 192 -12.00 -26.89 9.08
N LYS A 193 -11.51 -28.11 8.84
CA LYS A 193 -10.79 -28.88 9.86
C LYS A 193 -9.50 -28.18 10.32
N LEU A 194 -8.74 -27.65 9.37
CA LEU A 194 -7.48 -26.95 9.66
C LEU A 194 -7.71 -25.61 10.37
N THR A 195 -8.78 -24.88 10.03
CA THR A 195 -9.10 -23.61 10.67
C THR A 195 -9.67 -23.80 12.07
N GLU A 196 -10.52 -24.81 12.28
CA GLU A 196 -11.08 -25.19 13.59
C GLU A 196 -10.00 -25.66 14.58
N ASP A 197 -9.05 -26.49 14.12
CA ASP A 197 -7.95 -26.99 14.96
C ASP A 197 -6.95 -25.87 15.35
N LEU A 198 -6.88 -24.79 14.55
CA LEU A 198 -5.91 -23.71 14.72
C LEU A 198 -6.45 -22.51 15.52
N VAL A 199 -7.59 -21.94 15.12
CA VAL A 199 -8.12 -20.68 15.67
C VAL A 199 -9.43 -20.93 16.42
N PRO A 200 -9.59 -20.49 17.68
CA PRO A 200 -8.65 -19.69 18.48
C PRO A 200 -7.70 -20.51 19.37
N GLY A 201 -7.73 -21.84 19.29
CA GLY A 201 -7.10 -22.74 20.27
C GLY A 201 -5.58 -22.69 20.31
N VAL A 202 -4.93 -22.82 19.15
CA VAL A 202 -3.47 -22.81 19.02
C VAL A 202 -2.97 -21.39 18.73
N VAL A 203 -3.67 -20.64 17.86
CA VAL A 203 -3.37 -19.26 17.51
C VAL A 203 -4.63 -18.42 17.65
N THR A 204 -4.54 -17.26 18.29
CA THR A 204 -5.67 -16.32 18.36
C THR A 204 -5.84 -15.56 17.04
N LEU A 205 -7.05 -15.07 16.75
CA LEU A 205 -7.27 -14.17 15.61
C LEU A 205 -6.31 -12.96 15.63
N THR A 206 -5.98 -12.45 16.81
CA THR A 206 -5.04 -11.32 16.96
C THR A 206 -3.63 -11.70 16.48
N THR A 207 -3.14 -12.89 16.84
CA THR A 207 -1.83 -13.39 16.41
C THR A 207 -1.82 -13.65 14.91
N LEU A 208 -2.85 -14.32 14.37
CA LEU A 208 -3.00 -14.55 12.94
C LEU A 208 -3.03 -13.23 12.15
N HIS A 209 -3.87 -12.28 12.59
CA HIS A 209 -3.94 -10.95 12.00
C HIS A 209 -2.56 -10.27 11.99
N LYS A 210 -1.81 -10.34 13.09
CA LYS A 210 -0.49 -9.72 13.18
C LYS A 210 0.53 -10.36 12.23
N VAL A 211 0.53 -11.69 12.09
CA VAL A 211 1.40 -12.41 11.14
C VAL A 211 1.07 -11.99 9.71
N LEU A 212 -0.20 -12.04 9.31
CA LEU A 212 -0.64 -11.65 7.97
C LEU A 212 -0.33 -10.17 7.67
N GLN A 213 -0.55 -9.29 8.65
CA GLN A 213 -0.20 -7.88 8.54
C GLN A 213 1.31 -7.68 8.31
N ASN A 214 2.15 -8.39 9.05
CA ASN A 214 3.60 -8.31 8.86
C ASN A 214 4.02 -8.82 7.47
N LEU A 215 3.37 -9.85 6.92
CA LEU A 215 3.62 -10.31 5.55
C LEU A 215 3.29 -9.21 4.52
N LEU A 216 2.12 -8.59 4.67
CA LEU A 216 1.66 -7.52 3.76
C LEU A 216 2.52 -6.25 3.84
N ASP A 217 3.02 -5.88 5.03
CA ASP A 217 3.95 -4.76 5.24
C ASP A 217 5.24 -4.92 4.41
N GLU A 218 5.59 -6.16 4.10
CA GLU A 218 6.75 -6.53 3.29
C GLU A 218 6.40 -6.96 1.87
N LYS A 219 5.19 -6.62 1.44
CA LYS A 219 4.63 -6.94 0.12
C LYS A 219 4.64 -8.45 -0.16
N VAL A 220 4.59 -9.31 0.86
CA VAL A 220 4.47 -10.77 0.69
C VAL A 220 3.00 -11.13 0.52
N PRO A 221 2.61 -11.80 -0.59
CA PRO A 221 1.24 -12.25 -0.80
C PRO A 221 0.80 -13.25 0.24
N ILE A 222 -0.44 -13.10 0.73
CA ILE A 222 -1.11 -14.00 1.65
C ILE A 222 -2.16 -14.88 0.95
N ARG A 223 -1.97 -15.13 -0.34
CA ARG A 223 -2.88 -15.94 -1.17
C ARG A 223 -2.88 -17.41 -0.78
N ASP A 224 -1.70 -17.93 -0.44
CA ASP A 224 -1.53 -19.32 -0.04
C ASP A 224 -1.81 -19.49 1.46
N MET A 225 -3.08 -19.29 1.82
CA MET A 225 -3.53 -19.42 3.20
C MET A 225 -3.38 -20.85 3.73
N ARG A 226 -3.34 -21.87 2.86
CA ARG A 226 -3.08 -23.25 3.27
C ARG A 226 -1.69 -23.35 3.88
N THR A 227 -0.65 -23.00 3.13
CA THR A 227 0.72 -23.08 3.63
C THR A 227 0.94 -22.19 4.84
N ILE A 228 0.36 -21.00 4.88
CA ILE A 228 0.43 -20.11 6.05
C ILE A 228 -0.13 -20.80 7.30
N LEU A 229 -1.36 -21.31 7.22
CA LEU A 229 -2.04 -21.89 8.38
C LEU A 229 -1.44 -23.24 8.80
N GLU A 230 -1.02 -24.10 7.86
CA GLU A 230 -0.30 -25.35 8.16
C GLU A 230 1.00 -25.05 8.91
N THR A 231 1.78 -24.08 8.41
CA THR A 231 3.03 -23.66 9.07
C THR A 231 2.78 -23.14 10.48
N LEU A 232 1.72 -22.34 10.67
CA LEU A 232 1.33 -21.84 11.99
C LEU A 232 0.90 -22.99 12.92
N ALA A 233 0.13 -23.97 12.43
CA ALA A 233 -0.29 -25.11 13.24
C ALA A 233 0.89 -25.96 13.76
N GLU A 234 1.96 -26.09 12.97
CA GLU A 234 3.17 -26.81 13.35
C GLU A 234 4.03 -26.06 14.38
N HIS A 235 4.15 -24.74 14.24
CA HIS A 235 5.13 -23.94 14.98
C HIS A 235 4.56 -23.16 16.16
N ALA A 236 3.29 -22.74 16.10
CA ALA A 236 2.65 -21.97 17.15
C ALA A 236 2.60 -22.66 18.53
N PRO A 237 2.41 -24.00 18.64
CA PRO A 237 2.47 -24.68 19.93
C PRO A 237 3.82 -24.51 20.67
N LEU A 238 4.90 -24.25 19.92
CA LEU A 238 6.26 -24.10 20.45
C LEU A 238 6.66 -22.62 20.60
N GLN A 239 6.10 -21.74 19.76
CA GLN A 239 6.45 -20.33 19.69
C GLN A 239 5.21 -19.48 19.39
N ASN A 240 4.87 -18.56 20.30
CA ASN A 240 3.68 -17.73 20.16
C ASN A 240 3.97 -16.28 19.73
N ASP A 241 5.24 -15.89 19.60
CA ASP A 241 5.62 -14.55 19.12
C ASP A 241 5.24 -14.39 17.63
N PRO A 242 4.37 -13.43 17.27
CA PRO A 242 4.04 -13.15 15.88
C PRO A 242 5.25 -12.84 15.00
N HIS A 243 6.33 -12.26 15.53
CA HIS A 243 7.53 -11.93 14.76
C HIS A 243 8.29 -13.19 14.33
N GLU A 244 8.47 -14.14 15.25
CA GLU A 244 9.10 -15.43 14.98
C GLU A 244 8.24 -16.27 14.03
N LEU A 245 6.93 -16.32 14.27
CA LEU A 245 5.98 -17.01 13.39
C LEU A 245 6.00 -16.41 11.97
N THR A 246 6.12 -15.09 11.84
CA THR A 246 6.25 -14.45 10.52
C THR A 246 7.50 -14.93 9.79
N ALA A 247 8.65 -15.05 10.48
CA ALA A 247 9.89 -15.51 9.86
C ALA A 247 9.77 -16.95 9.33
N VAL A 248 9.16 -17.85 10.11
CA VAL A 248 8.92 -19.24 9.68
C VAL A 248 7.94 -19.32 8.51
N VAL A 249 6.83 -18.57 8.56
CA VAL A 249 5.86 -18.53 7.46
C VAL A 249 6.50 -17.99 6.16
N ARG A 250 7.37 -16.99 6.25
CA ARG A 250 8.10 -16.49 5.08
C ARG A 250 8.99 -17.55 4.44
N VAL A 251 9.67 -18.38 5.24
CA VAL A 251 10.46 -19.51 4.73
C VAL A 251 9.55 -20.50 4.00
N ALA A 252 8.40 -20.86 4.56
CA ALA A 252 7.42 -21.73 3.90
C ALA A 252 6.89 -21.13 2.59
N LEU A 253 6.73 -19.81 2.52
CA LEU A 253 6.34 -19.06 1.31
C LEU A 253 7.51 -18.74 0.37
N GLY A 254 8.72 -19.24 0.64
CA GLY A 254 9.95 -18.85 -0.07
C GLY A 254 9.87 -18.99 -1.58
N ARG A 255 9.18 -20.01 -2.09
CA ARG A 255 8.93 -20.18 -3.54
C ARG A 255 8.13 -19.02 -4.14
N ALA A 256 7.06 -18.60 -3.46
CA ALA A 256 6.22 -17.49 -3.91
C ALA A 256 6.98 -16.15 -3.83
N ILE A 257 7.71 -15.92 -2.73
CA ILE A 257 8.57 -14.74 -2.54
C ILE A 257 9.65 -14.68 -3.63
N THR A 258 10.32 -15.81 -3.91
CA THR A 258 11.34 -15.89 -4.96
C THR A 258 10.75 -15.54 -6.32
N GLN A 259 9.62 -16.12 -6.70
CA GLN A 259 8.99 -15.86 -8.01
C GLN A 259 8.43 -14.44 -8.16
N GLN A 260 8.00 -13.81 -7.06
CA GLN A 260 7.53 -12.43 -7.07
C GLN A 260 8.62 -11.45 -7.51
N TRP A 261 9.85 -11.62 -6.99
CA TRP A 261 10.96 -10.70 -7.27
C TRP A 261 11.86 -11.17 -8.42
N PHE A 262 11.92 -12.48 -8.66
CA PHE A 262 12.74 -13.10 -9.69
C PHE A 262 11.92 -14.09 -10.51
N PRO A 263 10.95 -13.60 -11.30
CA PRO A 263 10.07 -14.44 -12.09
C PRO A 263 10.87 -15.30 -13.09
N GLY A 264 10.40 -16.53 -13.31
CA GLY A 264 11.07 -17.48 -14.21
C GLY A 264 12.23 -18.19 -13.53
N ASN A 265 13.27 -18.52 -14.31
CA ASN A 265 14.39 -19.36 -13.89
C ASN A 265 15.77 -18.78 -14.25
N GLU A 266 15.84 -17.47 -14.49
CA GLU A 266 17.13 -16.80 -14.75
C GLU A 266 17.95 -16.61 -13.48
N GLU A 267 19.20 -16.16 -13.65
CA GLU A 267 20.13 -15.82 -12.56
C GLU A 267 19.49 -14.77 -11.63
N VAL A 268 19.55 -15.03 -10.33
CA VAL A 268 19.02 -14.16 -9.28
C VAL A 268 20.06 -13.12 -8.91
N GLN A 269 19.83 -11.88 -9.30
CA GLN A 269 20.72 -10.75 -9.05
C GLN A 269 20.30 -10.00 -7.79
N VAL A 270 21.17 -9.97 -6.78
CA VAL A 270 20.88 -9.41 -5.45
C VAL A 270 21.98 -8.46 -4.97
N ILE A 271 21.60 -7.60 -4.04
CA ILE A 271 22.53 -6.86 -3.18
C ILE A 271 22.93 -7.80 -2.03
N GLY A 272 24.21 -7.86 -1.71
CA GLY A 272 24.74 -8.60 -0.55
C GLY A 272 25.39 -7.69 0.49
N LEU A 273 25.68 -8.24 1.66
CA LEU A 273 26.55 -7.62 2.66
C LEU A 273 27.98 -8.11 2.48
N ASP A 274 28.95 -7.24 2.70
CA ASP A 274 30.34 -7.66 2.84
C ASP A 274 30.51 -8.50 4.12
N THR A 275 31.42 -9.47 4.07
CA THR A 275 31.59 -10.47 5.14
C THR A 275 31.96 -9.85 6.51
N PRO A 276 32.88 -8.86 6.60
CA PRO A 276 33.19 -8.19 7.87
C PRO A 276 31.98 -7.46 8.44
N LEU A 277 31.19 -6.79 7.60
CA LEU A 277 29.97 -6.09 8.01
C LEU A 277 28.92 -7.08 8.53
N GLU A 278 28.68 -8.17 7.80
CA GLU A 278 27.75 -9.22 8.24
C GLU A 278 28.13 -9.78 9.62
N ARG A 279 29.41 -10.09 9.85
CA ARG A 279 29.90 -10.57 11.16
C ARG A 279 29.69 -9.56 12.27
N LEU A 280 29.96 -8.28 12.00
CA LEU A 280 29.75 -7.20 12.97
C LEU A 280 28.27 -7.12 13.36
N LEU A 281 27.36 -7.12 12.38
CA LEU A 281 25.91 -7.07 12.62
C LEU A 281 25.42 -8.30 13.42
N LEU A 282 25.94 -9.50 13.13
CA LEU A 282 25.61 -10.71 13.88
C LEU A 282 26.11 -10.64 15.33
N GLN A 283 27.30 -10.09 15.56
CA GLN A 283 27.85 -9.89 16.91
C GLN A 283 27.02 -8.86 17.70
N ALA A 284 26.59 -7.77 17.06
CA ALA A 284 25.73 -6.75 17.66
C ALA A 284 24.38 -7.34 18.13
N LEU A 285 23.78 -8.23 17.32
CA LEU A 285 22.55 -8.93 17.68
C LEU A 285 22.72 -9.86 18.89
N GLN A 286 23.83 -10.60 18.97
CA GLN A 286 24.07 -11.55 20.06
C GLN A 286 24.49 -10.89 21.38
N GLY A 287 25.23 -9.78 21.30
CA GLY A 287 25.82 -9.11 22.46
C GLY A 287 24.95 -8.05 23.14
N GLY A 288 23.76 -7.73 22.60
CA GLY A 288 22.93 -6.62 23.08
C GLY A 288 23.55 -5.22 22.86
N GLY A 289 24.69 -5.15 22.17
CA GLY A 289 25.34 -3.92 21.77
C GLY A 289 24.63 -3.35 20.55
N GLY A 290 23.97 -2.21 20.71
CA GLY A 290 23.36 -1.50 19.60
C GLY A 290 24.38 -1.13 18.51
N LEU A 291 23.90 -0.90 17.29
CA LEU A 291 24.74 -0.38 16.22
C LEU A 291 25.25 1.01 16.61
N GLU A 292 26.55 1.24 16.48
CA GLU A 292 27.11 2.58 16.64
C GLU A 292 26.45 3.53 15.61
N PRO A 293 26.07 4.76 15.99
CA PRO A 293 25.36 5.68 15.09
C PRO A 293 26.07 5.89 13.74
N GLY A 294 27.40 6.04 13.77
CA GLY A 294 28.19 6.22 12.54
C GLY A 294 28.20 4.99 11.62
N LEU A 295 28.03 3.78 12.16
CA LEU A 295 27.87 2.57 11.35
C LEU A 295 26.48 2.52 10.71
N ALA A 296 25.43 2.91 11.46
CA ALA A 296 24.06 2.96 10.96
C ALA A 296 23.91 3.95 9.79
N ASP A 297 24.50 5.14 9.90
CA ASP A 297 24.48 6.15 8.83
C ASP A 297 25.22 5.67 7.58
N ARG A 298 26.39 5.04 7.76
CA ARG A 298 27.14 4.44 6.64
C ARG A 298 26.37 3.31 5.98
N LEU A 299 25.70 2.46 6.76
CA LEU A 299 24.89 1.36 6.26
C LEU A 299 23.75 1.88 5.38
N LEU A 300 23.06 2.94 5.80
CA LEU A 300 22.03 3.59 4.99
C LEU A 300 22.59 4.18 3.69
N ALA A 301 23.69 4.96 3.78
CA ALA A 301 24.31 5.57 2.61
C ALA A 301 24.76 4.52 1.58
N GLN A 302 25.43 3.46 2.02
CA GLN A 302 25.89 2.38 1.16
C GLN A 302 24.74 1.54 0.58
N THR A 303 23.63 1.39 1.32
CA THR A 303 22.42 0.75 0.80
C THR A 303 21.82 1.57 -0.34
N GLN A 304 21.77 2.91 -0.20
CA GLN A 304 21.30 3.80 -1.26
C GLN A 304 22.22 3.74 -2.50
N GLU A 305 23.54 3.76 -2.31
CA GLU A 305 24.51 3.56 -3.41
C GLU A 305 24.30 2.22 -4.13
N ALA A 306 24.10 1.13 -3.38
CA ALA A 306 23.86 -0.19 -3.93
C ALA A 306 22.54 -0.28 -4.72
N LEU A 307 21.49 0.42 -4.27
CA LEU A 307 20.22 0.49 -4.98
C LEU A 307 20.32 1.26 -6.28
N SER A 308 20.98 2.41 -6.30
CA SER A 308 21.22 3.15 -7.55
C SER A 308 22.01 2.30 -8.55
N ARG A 309 22.96 1.47 -8.07
CA ARG A 309 23.67 0.52 -8.92
C ARG A 309 22.77 -0.59 -9.46
N GLN A 310 21.84 -1.12 -8.65
CA GLN A 310 20.88 -2.12 -9.13
C GLN A 310 19.93 -1.55 -10.17
N GLU A 311 19.45 -0.33 -9.96
CA GLU A 311 18.60 0.38 -10.92
C GLU A 311 19.31 0.56 -12.28
N MET A 312 20.58 0.96 -12.27
CA MET A 312 21.40 1.05 -13.50
C MET A 312 21.58 -0.29 -14.22
N LEU A 313 21.54 -1.40 -13.49
CA LEU A 313 21.63 -2.76 -14.05
C LEU A 313 20.27 -3.32 -14.47
N GLY A 314 19.16 -2.62 -14.21
CA GLY A 314 17.80 -3.13 -14.40
C GLY A 314 17.46 -4.32 -13.49
N ALA A 315 18.19 -4.48 -12.38
CA ALA A 315 18.05 -5.59 -11.45
C ALA A 315 17.08 -5.23 -10.30
N PRO A 316 16.37 -6.22 -9.70
CA PRO A 316 15.45 -5.96 -8.60
C PRO A 316 16.14 -5.33 -7.36
N PRO A 317 15.45 -4.44 -6.62
CA PRO A 317 15.98 -3.77 -5.42
C PRO A 317 15.95 -4.69 -4.18
N VAL A 318 16.59 -5.87 -4.29
CA VAL A 318 16.54 -6.93 -3.30
C VAL A 318 17.89 -7.09 -2.61
N LEU A 319 17.89 -6.95 -1.29
CA LEU A 319 19.01 -7.24 -0.40
C LEU A 319 18.84 -8.65 0.20
N LEU A 320 19.80 -9.53 -0.08
CA LEU A 320 19.86 -10.88 0.46
C LEU A 320 20.82 -10.93 1.65
N VAL A 321 20.34 -11.44 2.79
CA VAL A 321 21.10 -11.47 4.04
C VAL A 321 20.93 -12.80 4.78
N ASN A 322 21.79 -13.04 5.77
CA ASN A 322 21.59 -14.11 6.74
C ASN A 322 20.21 -14.02 7.40
N HIS A 323 19.54 -15.17 7.59
CA HIS A 323 18.23 -15.29 8.22
C HIS A 323 18.08 -14.46 9.51
N ALA A 324 19.08 -14.51 10.41
CA ALA A 324 19.03 -13.79 11.69
C ALA A 324 19.05 -12.26 11.54
N LEU A 325 19.63 -11.73 10.46
CA LEU A 325 19.74 -10.30 10.21
C LEU A 325 18.50 -9.71 9.52
N ARG A 326 17.73 -10.53 8.82
CA ARG A 326 16.65 -10.08 7.94
C ARG A 326 15.61 -9.21 8.66
N PRO A 327 15.05 -9.57 9.82
CA PRO A 327 14.06 -8.73 10.51
C PRO A 327 14.62 -7.37 10.94
N LEU A 328 15.86 -7.35 11.44
CA LEU A 328 16.55 -6.13 11.86
C LEU A 328 16.74 -5.18 10.68
N LEU A 329 17.33 -5.69 9.60
CA LEU A 329 17.68 -4.88 8.43
C LEU A 329 16.45 -4.43 7.65
N ALA A 330 15.41 -5.27 7.54
CA ALA A 330 14.15 -4.86 6.95
C ALA A 330 13.54 -3.67 7.69
N ARG A 331 13.41 -3.77 9.02
CA ARG A 331 12.83 -2.70 9.84
C ARG A 331 13.67 -1.42 9.84
N PHE A 332 14.99 -1.55 9.82
CA PHE A 332 15.91 -0.42 9.82
C PHE A 332 15.97 0.28 8.46
N LEU A 333 16.27 -0.46 7.39
CA LEU A 333 16.52 0.11 6.06
C LEU A 333 15.24 0.55 5.36
N ARG A 334 14.16 -0.22 5.45
CA ARG A 334 12.90 0.09 4.74
C ARG A 334 12.18 1.32 5.29
N ARG A 335 12.51 1.74 6.51
CA ARG A 335 12.02 3.01 7.08
C ARG A 335 12.47 4.21 6.25
N SER A 336 13.72 4.20 5.78
CA SER A 336 14.28 5.26 4.95
C SER A 336 14.16 4.95 3.46
N ILE A 337 14.05 3.67 3.11
CA ILE A 337 14.08 3.19 1.72
C ILE A 337 12.94 2.17 1.48
N PRO A 338 11.68 2.62 1.34
CA PRO A 338 10.51 1.74 1.28
C PRO A 338 10.49 0.78 0.08
N GLN A 339 11.21 1.12 -1.01
CA GLN A 339 11.35 0.29 -2.20
C GLN A 339 12.32 -0.89 -2.02
N LEU A 340 13.19 -0.85 -1.01
CA LEU A 340 14.10 -1.95 -0.71
C LEU A 340 13.31 -3.17 -0.22
N VAL A 341 13.69 -4.34 -0.72
CA VAL A 341 13.19 -5.64 -0.26
C VAL A 341 14.33 -6.35 0.45
N VAL A 342 14.09 -6.88 1.64
CA VAL A 342 15.10 -7.62 2.40
C VAL A 342 14.66 -9.08 2.53
N LEU A 343 15.40 -9.97 1.88
CA LEU A 343 15.15 -11.41 1.86
C LEU A 343 16.19 -12.17 2.69
N SER A 344 15.74 -13.25 3.31
CA SER A 344 16.60 -14.21 3.99
C SER A 344 17.15 -15.21 2.98
N ASN A 345 18.38 -15.67 3.18
CA ASN A 345 18.95 -16.80 2.43
C ASN A 345 18.08 -18.07 2.50
N MET A 346 17.34 -18.29 3.59
CA MET A 346 16.39 -19.41 3.72
C MET A 346 15.06 -19.22 2.97
N GLU A 347 14.76 -18.03 2.46
CA GLU A 347 13.53 -17.76 1.69
C GLU A 347 13.74 -17.96 0.18
N LEU A 348 14.99 -18.06 -0.27
CA LEU A 348 15.34 -18.17 -1.67
C LEU A 348 15.35 -19.64 -2.08
N SER A 349 14.74 -19.96 -3.22
CA SER A 349 14.71 -21.34 -3.72
C SER A 349 16.14 -21.87 -3.99
N ASP A 350 16.51 -23.00 -3.37
CA ASP A 350 17.86 -23.59 -3.44
C ASP A 350 18.35 -23.93 -4.85
N ASN A 351 17.44 -24.03 -5.82
CA ASN A 351 17.73 -24.39 -7.21
C ASN A 351 18.10 -23.19 -8.11
N ARG A 352 18.16 -21.97 -7.58
CA ARG A 352 18.47 -20.76 -8.34
C ARG A 352 19.95 -20.41 -8.24
N HIS A 353 20.54 -20.01 -9.37
CA HIS A 353 21.89 -19.43 -9.37
C HIS A 353 21.83 -18.00 -8.85
N ILE A 354 22.53 -17.72 -7.74
CA ILE A 354 22.55 -16.42 -7.09
C ILE A 354 23.84 -15.68 -7.47
N ARG A 355 23.71 -14.42 -7.87
CA ARG A 355 24.82 -13.52 -8.13
C ARG A 355 24.66 -12.22 -7.34
N MET A 356 25.67 -11.90 -6.55
CA MET A 356 25.75 -10.59 -5.90
C MET A 356 26.26 -9.55 -6.92
N THR A 357 25.39 -8.65 -7.35
CA THR A 357 25.71 -7.58 -8.33
C THR A 357 26.11 -6.27 -7.66
N ALA A 358 25.73 -6.09 -6.39
CA ALA A 358 26.17 -5.00 -5.54
C ALA A 358 26.47 -5.51 -4.11
N THR A 359 27.34 -4.81 -3.41
CA THR A 359 27.78 -5.17 -2.05
C THR A 359 27.78 -3.93 -1.15
N ILE A 360 27.15 -4.04 0.01
CA ILE A 360 27.16 -3.02 1.07
C ILE A 360 28.32 -3.35 2.02
N GLY A 361 29.15 -2.38 2.38
CA GLY A 361 30.31 -2.56 3.28
C GLY A 361 31.67 -2.75 2.60
N GLY A 362 31.75 -2.84 1.27
CA GLY A 362 32.99 -3.13 0.54
C GLY A 362 33.97 -1.95 0.34
N LYS A 363 33.94 -0.93 1.21
CA LYS A 363 34.86 0.24 1.17
C LYS A 363 35.53 0.45 2.52
#